data_AF-A0A7C5WDS5-F1
#
_entry.id   AF-A0A7C5WDS5-F1
#
_cell.length_a   1.000
_cell.length_b   1.000
_cell.length_c   1.000
_cell.angle_alpha   90.00
_cell.angle_beta   90.00
_cell.angle_gamma   90.00
#
_symmetry.space_group_name_H-M   'P 1'
#
loop_
_entity.id
_entity.type
_entity.pdbx_description
1 polymer ?
#
loop_
_entity_poly.entity_id
_entity_poly.type
_entity_poly.pdbx_seq_one_letter_code
_entity_poly.pdbx_strand_id
1 'polypeptide(L)'
;MHGSVLYYISGFATALFILLILARKARLQRVSGEDFALELPLFGCVATYKPNHSGRIYTEDYINHRRSSSLLEPKIDLQKMMDYAIRYDVDYITTTGDRPDGSWSDGRYAFCTMSRSHKRSFAIHINPYINTEEASQRLSLQLGTWIPPEDVYPFLFLHEIGHTSGTGNRNFFAAVINHTISGDRHSLSKRRELFRLKSEIEDFADRFALQELKRWKDNPPSILPPLHGHSHI
;
A
#
# COMPACT_ATOMS: atom_id res chain seq x y z
N MET A 1 -35.61 16.39 46.19
CA MET A 1 -34.23 16.02 45.77
C MET A 1 -34.07 14.59 45.28
N HIS A 2 -35.00 13.65 45.50
CA HIS A 2 -34.84 12.26 45.04
C HIS A 2 -35.20 12.00 43.56
N GLY A 3 -36.04 12.83 42.95
CA GLY A 3 -36.48 12.65 41.56
C GLY A 3 -35.38 12.87 40.50
N SER A 4 -34.43 13.78 40.76
CA SER A 4 -33.31 14.05 39.83
C SER A 4 -32.29 12.92 39.84
N VAL A 5 -31.98 12.35 41.00
CA VAL A 5 -31.03 11.24 41.16
C VAL A 5 -31.51 9.99 40.42
N LEU A 6 -32.81 9.66 40.54
CA LEU A 6 -33.43 8.56 39.79
C LEU A 6 -33.34 8.77 38.27
N TYR A 7 -33.51 10.01 37.79
CA TYR A 7 -33.43 10.35 36.37
C TYR A 7 -32.00 10.19 35.81
N TYR A 8 -30.98 10.57 36.59
CA TYR A 8 -29.58 10.36 36.21
C TYR A 8 -29.19 8.88 36.23
N ILE A 9 -29.65 8.12 37.22
CA ILE A 9 -29.40 6.68 37.31
C ILE A 9 -30.08 5.95 36.15
N SER A 10 -31.34 6.28 35.83
CA SER A 10 -32.02 5.69 34.67
C SER A 10 -31.35 6.08 33.36
N GLY A 11 -30.96 7.35 33.19
CA GLY A 11 -30.24 7.81 32.00
C GLY A 11 -28.91 7.07 31.80
N PHE A 12 -28.12 6.94 32.87
CA PHE A 12 -26.84 6.21 32.84
C PHE A 12 -27.03 4.72 32.56
N ALA A 13 -28.00 4.07 33.21
CA ALA A 13 -28.30 2.66 32.97
C ALA A 13 -28.75 2.41 31.53
N THR A 14 -29.55 3.33 30.96
CA THR A 14 -30.02 3.23 29.57
C THR A 14 -28.86 3.44 28.59
N ALA A 15 -28.00 4.43 28.83
CA ALA A 15 -26.81 4.66 28.02
C ALA A 15 -25.86 3.46 28.07
N LEU A 16 -25.60 2.91 29.26
CA LEU A 16 -24.77 1.72 29.44
C LEU A 16 -25.38 0.50 28.75
N PHE A 17 -26.69 0.31 28.84
CA PHE A 17 -27.40 -0.79 28.17
C PHE A 17 -27.31 -0.69 26.64
N ILE A 18 -27.50 0.51 26.08
CA ILE A 18 -27.33 0.76 24.64
C ILE A 18 -25.88 0.49 24.22
N LEU A 19 -24.90 0.96 25.01
CA LEU A 19 -23.48 0.77 24.72
C LEU A 19 -23.07 -0.71 24.79
N LEU A 20 -23.63 -1.48 25.72
CA LEU A 20 -23.46 -2.93 25.82
C LEU A 20 -24.11 -3.68 24.64
N ILE A 21 -25.28 -3.25 24.16
CA ILE A 21 -25.90 -3.81 22.96
C ILE A 21 -25.05 -3.51 21.72
N LEU A 22 -24.54 -2.28 21.59
CA LEU A 22 -23.67 -1.88 20.48
C LEU A 22 -22.33 -2.63 20.53
N ALA A 23 -21.75 -2.81 21.72
CA ALA A 23 -20.52 -3.59 21.92
C ALA A 23 -20.73 -5.09 21.64
N ARG A 24 -21.89 -5.67 22.00
CA ARG A 24 -22.23 -7.07 21.63
C ARG A 24 -22.37 -7.29 20.14
N LYS A 25 -22.74 -6.24 19.40
CA LYS A 25 -22.81 -6.24 17.94
C LYS A 25 -21.51 -5.78 17.28
N ALA A 26 -20.49 -5.44 18.07
CA ALA A 26 -19.16 -5.18 17.54
C ALA A 26 -18.67 -6.46 16.86
N ARG A 27 -18.31 -6.35 15.59
CA ARG A 27 -17.77 -7.47 14.83
C ARG A 27 -16.30 -7.23 14.60
N LEU A 28 -15.49 -8.17 15.09
CA LEU A 28 -14.11 -8.26 14.66
C LEU A 28 -14.12 -8.95 13.29
N GLN A 29 -14.00 -8.18 12.22
CA GLN A 29 -13.91 -8.73 10.87
C GLN A 29 -12.45 -8.86 10.46
N ARG A 30 -12.09 -10.03 9.92
CA ARG A 30 -10.82 -10.20 9.23
C ARG A 30 -10.92 -9.49 7.88
N VAL A 31 -10.15 -8.42 7.71
CA VAL A 31 -10.28 -7.54 6.54
C VAL A 31 -9.37 -8.01 5.41
N SER A 32 -8.13 -8.40 5.72
CA SER A 32 -7.18 -8.95 4.74
C SER A 32 -5.99 -9.57 5.46
N GLY A 33 -5.45 -10.72 4.99
CA GLY A 33 -4.28 -11.34 5.62
C GLY A 33 -4.47 -11.53 7.12
N GLU A 34 -3.65 -10.92 7.97
CA GLU A 34 -3.76 -10.98 9.43
C GLU A 34 -4.43 -9.75 10.07
N ASP A 35 -4.96 -8.82 9.26
CA ASP A 35 -5.53 -7.56 9.73
C ASP A 35 -6.99 -7.72 10.17
N PHE A 36 -7.31 -7.19 11.35
CA PHE A 36 -8.65 -7.21 11.92
C PHE A 36 -9.20 -5.80 12.04
N ALA A 37 -10.42 -5.57 11.57
CA ALA A 37 -11.17 -4.35 11.87
C ALA A 37 -12.18 -4.64 12.95
N LEU A 38 -12.24 -3.76 13.95
CA LEU A 38 -13.36 -3.68 14.85
C LEU A 38 -14.41 -2.76 14.22
N GLU A 39 -15.50 -3.35 13.77
CA GLU A 39 -16.65 -2.62 13.25
C GLU A 39 -17.72 -2.47 14.33
N LEU A 40 -18.14 -1.23 14.57
CA LEU A 40 -19.34 -0.93 15.36
C LEU A 40 -20.52 -0.63 14.44
N PRO A 41 -21.76 -1.06 14.77
CA PRO A 41 -22.92 -0.98 13.89
C PRO A 41 -23.31 0.44 13.41
N LEU A 42 -22.97 1.48 14.17
CA LEU A 42 -23.33 2.87 13.87
C LEU A 42 -22.14 3.76 13.50
N PHE A 43 -20.93 3.34 13.87
CA PHE A 43 -19.70 4.14 13.70
C PHE A 43 -18.79 3.58 12.60
N GLY A 44 -19.11 2.41 12.05
CA GLY A 44 -18.27 1.73 11.07
C GLY A 44 -16.98 1.20 11.72
N CYS A 45 -15.90 1.17 10.96
CA CYS A 45 -14.59 0.76 11.45
C CYS A 45 -14.05 1.80 12.44
N VAL A 46 -13.96 1.44 13.72
CA VAL A 46 -13.46 2.32 14.80
C VAL A 46 -12.00 2.05 15.15
N ALA A 47 -11.50 0.86 14.84
CA ALA A 47 -10.10 0.52 15.04
C ALA A 47 -9.71 -0.58 14.06
N THR A 48 -8.48 -0.48 13.55
CA THR A 48 -7.82 -1.59 12.87
C THR A 48 -6.74 -2.12 13.80
N TYR A 49 -6.84 -3.40 14.16
CA TYR A 49 -5.84 -4.12 14.93
C TYR A 49 -4.96 -4.91 13.98
N LYS A 50 -3.66 -4.73 14.15
CA LYS A 50 -2.62 -5.36 13.34
C LYS A 50 -1.75 -6.20 14.27
N PRO A 51 -2.00 -7.53 14.40
CA PRO A 51 -1.14 -8.38 15.22
C PRO A 51 0.27 -8.37 14.61
N ASN A 52 1.27 -8.04 15.43
CA ASN A 52 2.72 -8.08 15.15
C ASN A 52 3.14 -8.38 13.71
N HIS A 53 3.40 -7.31 12.94
CA HIS A 53 3.90 -7.40 11.58
C HIS A 53 5.40 -7.70 11.52
N SER A 54 5.77 -8.98 11.53
CA SER A 54 7.07 -9.37 10.99
C SER A 54 7.04 -9.20 9.47
N GLY A 55 7.63 -8.12 8.93
CA GLY A 55 7.93 -7.98 7.49
C GLY A 55 7.31 -6.79 6.75
N ARG A 56 6.52 -5.92 7.40
CA ARG A 56 6.02 -4.66 6.81
C ARG A 56 6.81 -3.46 7.32
N ILE A 57 7.16 -2.54 6.43
CA ILE A 57 7.80 -1.26 6.73
C ILE A 57 6.77 -0.17 6.46
N TYR A 58 6.12 0.33 7.52
CA TYR A 58 5.14 1.41 7.40
C TYR A 58 5.84 2.74 7.22
N THR A 59 5.30 3.55 6.32
CA THR A 59 5.81 4.89 6.04
C THR A 59 5.66 5.81 7.24
N GLU A 60 4.53 5.76 7.93
CA GLU A 60 4.31 6.53 9.18
C GLU A 60 5.26 6.08 10.30
N ASP A 61 5.50 4.78 10.43
CA ASP A 61 6.46 4.27 11.41
C ASP A 61 7.87 4.74 11.07
N TYR A 62 8.27 4.73 9.80
CA TYR A 62 9.59 5.18 9.35
C TYR A 62 9.83 6.67 9.62
N ILE A 63 8.82 7.51 9.41
CA ILE A 63 8.86 8.95 9.75
C ILE A 63 9.11 9.15 11.25
N ASN A 64 8.44 8.35 12.09
CA ASN A 64 8.48 8.50 13.54
C ASN A 64 9.66 7.76 14.20
N HIS A 65 10.11 6.65 13.61
CA HIS A 65 11.12 5.75 14.11
C HIS A 65 11.83 5.11 12.91
N ARG A 66 13.11 5.43 12.66
CA ARG A 66 13.90 4.74 11.62
C ARG A 66 13.92 3.23 11.91
N ARG A 67 13.04 2.47 11.25
CA ARG A 67 13.02 1.01 11.30
C ARG A 67 13.75 0.47 10.09
N SER A 68 14.76 -0.36 10.32
CA SER A 68 15.47 -1.07 9.26
C SER A 68 14.72 -2.34 8.86
N SER A 69 14.82 -2.70 7.59
CA SER A 69 14.49 -4.05 7.10
C SER A 69 15.74 -4.65 6.52
N SER A 70 16.30 -5.64 7.22
CA SER A 70 17.54 -6.33 6.83
C SER A 70 17.46 -7.02 5.46
N LEU A 71 16.25 -7.29 4.95
CA LEU A 71 16.06 -7.98 3.67
C LEU A 71 16.18 -7.05 2.45
N LEU A 72 15.85 -5.77 2.59
CA LEU A 72 15.84 -4.81 1.48
C LEU A 72 17.10 -3.93 1.46
N GLU A 73 17.67 -3.59 2.61
CA GLU A 73 18.87 -2.74 2.72
C GLU A 73 20.06 -3.17 1.83
N PRO A 74 20.37 -4.48 1.67
CA PRO A 74 21.47 -4.89 0.80
C PRO A 74 21.21 -4.65 -0.70
N LYS A 75 19.96 -4.36 -1.08
CA LYS A 75 19.47 -4.40 -2.47
C LYS A 75 18.94 -3.05 -2.95
N ILE A 76 18.46 -2.23 -2.02
CA ILE A 76 17.94 -0.90 -2.29
C ILE A 76 18.26 0.00 -1.10
N ASP A 77 18.59 1.26 -1.38
CA ASP A 77 18.70 2.28 -0.34
C ASP A 77 17.32 2.46 0.31
N LEU A 78 17.16 1.89 1.51
CA LEU A 78 15.91 1.89 2.24
C LEU A 78 15.44 3.32 2.55
N GLN A 79 16.35 4.24 2.87
CA GLN A 79 15.98 5.62 3.15
C GLN A 79 15.37 6.27 1.91
N LYS A 80 16.04 6.12 0.78
CA LYS A 80 15.57 6.65 -0.51
C LYS A 80 14.25 6.03 -0.94
N MET A 81 14.08 4.73 -0.71
CA MET A 81 12.84 4.00 -0.98
C MET A 81 11.68 4.57 -0.15
N MET A 82 11.92 4.81 1.14
CA MET A 82 10.89 5.39 2.00
C MET A 82 10.57 6.84 1.65
N ASP A 83 11.56 7.65 1.25
CA ASP A 83 11.30 9.02 0.79
C ASP A 83 10.40 9.06 -0.45
N TYR A 84 10.62 8.12 -1.38
CA TYR A 84 9.73 7.93 -2.53
C TYR A 84 8.33 7.44 -2.11
N ALA A 85 8.26 6.48 -1.19
CA ALA A 85 6.98 6.00 -0.66
C ALA A 85 6.16 7.14 -0.03
N ILE A 86 6.78 8.03 0.74
CA ILE A 86 6.15 9.23 1.31
C ILE A 86 5.65 10.15 0.19
N ARG A 87 6.52 10.47 -0.78
CA ARG A 87 6.21 11.41 -1.88
C ARG A 87 5.00 10.95 -2.70
N TYR A 88 4.83 9.64 -2.89
CA TYR A 88 3.78 9.06 -3.74
C TYR A 88 2.64 8.41 -2.95
N ASP A 89 2.49 8.74 -1.67
CA ASP A 89 1.37 8.29 -0.81
C ASP A 89 1.25 6.75 -0.73
N VAL A 90 2.38 6.08 -0.51
CA VAL A 90 2.48 4.64 -0.21
C VAL A 90 2.46 4.44 1.31
N ASP A 91 1.54 3.61 1.78
CA ASP A 91 1.28 3.33 3.21
C ASP A 91 2.38 2.48 3.83
N TYR A 92 2.77 1.43 3.12
CA TYR A 92 3.84 0.53 3.56
C TYR A 92 4.45 -0.26 2.41
N ILE A 93 5.66 -0.76 2.67
CA ILE A 93 6.39 -1.67 1.80
C ILE A 93 6.50 -3.02 2.52
N THR A 94 6.34 -4.12 1.80
CA THR A 94 6.47 -5.46 2.38
C THR A 94 7.18 -6.42 1.42
N THR A 95 7.75 -7.48 1.99
CA THR A 95 8.33 -8.60 1.22
C THR A 95 7.40 -9.82 1.16
N THR A 96 6.17 -9.71 1.67
CA THR A 96 5.13 -10.75 1.59
C THR A 96 4.61 -10.90 0.17
N GLY A 97 4.60 -12.13 -0.35
CA GLY A 97 4.09 -12.47 -1.67
C GLY A 97 2.56 -12.48 -1.77
N ASP A 98 2.07 -12.84 -2.95
CA ASP A 98 0.67 -12.75 -3.34
C ASP A 98 -0.19 -13.97 -2.95
N ARG A 99 0.44 -15.08 -2.56
CA ARG A 99 -0.28 -16.30 -2.17
C ARG A 99 -0.82 -16.20 -0.73
N PRO A 100 -1.86 -16.99 -0.36
CA PRO A 100 -2.47 -16.92 0.97
C PRO A 100 -1.51 -17.21 2.13
N ASP A 101 -0.44 -17.97 1.88
CA ASP A 101 0.63 -18.28 2.84
C ASP A 101 1.75 -17.23 2.87
N GLY A 102 1.62 -16.15 2.09
CA GLY A 102 2.61 -15.09 1.94
C GLY A 102 3.78 -15.44 1.02
N SER A 103 3.75 -16.59 0.34
CA SER A 103 4.75 -16.95 -0.66
C SER A 103 4.51 -16.24 -2.00
N TRP A 104 5.56 -16.17 -2.82
CA TRP A 104 5.53 -15.52 -4.12
C TRP A 104 5.10 -16.50 -5.21
N SER A 105 4.21 -16.06 -6.10
CA SER A 105 3.93 -16.78 -7.33
C SER A 105 5.12 -16.75 -8.30
N ASP A 106 5.31 -17.84 -9.03
CA ASP A 106 6.41 -17.99 -9.97
C ASP A 106 6.40 -16.86 -11.02
N GLY A 107 7.56 -16.24 -11.22
CA GLY A 107 7.72 -15.13 -12.16
C GLY A 107 7.18 -13.78 -11.70
N ARG A 108 6.61 -13.65 -10.50
CA ARG A 108 6.20 -12.35 -9.96
C ARG A 108 7.34 -11.67 -9.21
N TYR A 109 7.68 -10.45 -9.65
CA TYR A 109 8.79 -9.66 -9.09
C TYR A 109 8.33 -8.60 -8.08
N ALA A 110 7.25 -7.89 -8.39
CA ALA A 110 6.62 -6.92 -7.50
C ALA A 110 5.12 -6.82 -7.80
N PHE A 111 4.37 -6.18 -6.92
CA PHE A 111 2.99 -5.75 -7.17
C PHE A 111 2.55 -4.68 -6.17
N CYS A 112 1.61 -3.84 -6.56
CA CYS A 112 0.91 -2.92 -5.65
C CYS A 112 -0.51 -3.39 -5.32
N THR A 113 -1.00 -3.00 -4.14
CA THR A 113 -2.39 -3.18 -3.74
C THR A 113 -2.93 -1.89 -3.12
N MET A 114 -4.24 -1.67 -3.10
CA MET A 114 -4.80 -0.60 -2.26
C MET A 114 -4.62 -0.99 -0.80
N SER A 115 -3.97 -0.12 -0.03
CA SER A 115 -4.02 -0.19 1.43
C SER A 115 -5.45 0.09 1.89
N ARG A 116 -5.90 -0.71 2.86
CA ARG A 116 -7.19 -0.52 3.52
C ARG A 116 -7.10 0.43 4.72
N SER A 117 -6.02 1.22 4.82
CA SER A 117 -5.94 2.36 5.74
C SER A 117 -7.00 3.41 5.41
N HIS A 118 -7.36 4.25 6.38
CA HIS A 118 -8.38 5.30 6.21
C HIS A 118 -8.08 6.28 5.05
N LYS A 119 -6.83 6.32 4.59
CA LYS A 119 -6.36 7.22 3.53
C LYS A 119 -6.56 6.70 2.10
N ARG A 120 -7.01 5.45 1.89
CA ARG A 120 -7.08 4.82 0.53
C ARG A 120 -5.75 4.90 -0.23
N SER A 121 -4.66 4.72 0.51
CA SER A 121 -3.28 4.72 0.01
C SER A 121 -2.93 3.37 -0.65
N PHE A 122 -1.68 3.17 -1.07
CA PHE A 122 -1.18 1.95 -1.71
C PHE A 122 -0.17 1.23 -0.83
N ALA A 123 -0.08 -0.09 -0.99
CA ALA A 123 0.97 -0.92 -0.44
C ALA A 123 1.78 -1.53 -1.57
N ILE A 124 3.11 -1.50 -1.44
CA ILE A 124 4.02 -2.09 -2.43
C ILE A 124 4.62 -3.37 -1.87
N HIS A 125 4.56 -4.42 -2.67
CA HIS A 125 5.11 -5.72 -2.38
C HIS A 125 6.30 -5.96 -3.30
N ILE A 126 7.47 -6.24 -2.73
CA ILE A 126 8.71 -6.49 -3.48
C ILE A 126 9.22 -7.88 -3.15
N ASN A 127 9.48 -8.71 -4.16
CA ASN A 127 10.02 -10.04 -3.96
C ASN A 127 11.51 -9.93 -3.58
N PRO A 128 11.91 -10.30 -2.35
CA PRO A 128 13.30 -10.18 -1.94
C PRO A 128 14.17 -11.32 -2.49
N TYR A 129 13.66 -12.24 -3.31
CA TYR A 129 14.38 -13.41 -3.81
C TYR A 129 14.58 -13.39 -5.33
N ILE A 130 14.51 -12.22 -5.95
CA ILE A 130 14.71 -12.06 -7.40
C ILE A 130 16.17 -12.37 -7.76
N ASN A 131 16.37 -13.22 -8.77
CA ASN A 131 17.62 -13.33 -9.50
C ASN A 131 17.77 -12.10 -10.41
N THR A 132 18.59 -11.15 -9.97
CA THR A 132 18.72 -9.83 -10.62
C THR A 132 19.35 -9.91 -12.01
N GLU A 133 20.22 -10.89 -12.27
CA GLU A 133 20.83 -11.07 -13.60
C GLU A 133 19.79 -11.49 -14.64
N GLU A 134 18.99 -12.51 -14.32
CA GLU A 134 17.93 -12.98 -15.23
C GLU A 134 16.83 -11.92 -15.39
N ALA A 135 16.43 -11.27 -14.30
CA ALA A 135 15.43 -10.21 -14.33
C ALA A 135 15.91 -9.00 -15.13
N SER A 136 17.17 -8.60 -14.99
CA SER A 136 17.81 -7.53 -15.76
C SER A 136 17.73 -7.80 -17.26
N GLN A 137 18.09 -9.00 -17.71
CA GLN A 137 18.02 -9.38 -19.12
C GLN A 137 16.59 -9.33 -19.66
N ARG A 138 15.63 -9.89 -18.90
CA ARG A 138 14.22 -9.91 -19.28
C ARG A 138 13.62 -8.51 -19.36
N LEU A 139 13.80 -7.70 -18.32
CA LEU A 139 13.32 -6.32 -18.27
C LEU A 139 13.94 -5.50 -19.41
N SER A 140 15.25 -5.66 -19.65
CA SER A 140 15.92 -4.91 -20.70
C SER A 140 15.39 -5.24 -22.10
N LEU A 141 15.09 -6.53 -22.35
CA LEU A 141 14.47 -6.96 -23.60
C LEU A 141 13.04 -6.42 -23.75
N GLN A 142 12.25 -6.44 -22.68
CA GLN A 142 10.86 -5.98 -22.70
C GLN A 142 10.76 -4.46 -22.91
N LEU A 143 11.61 -3.70 -22.22
CA LEU A 143 11.59 -2.24 -22.24
C LEU A 143 12.35 -1.63 -23.43
N GLY A 144 13.20 -2.42 -24.10
CA GLY A 144 14.08 -1.94 -25.16
C GLY A 144 15.20 -1.00 -24.66
N THR A 145 15.49 -1.02 -23.36
CA THR A 145 16.56 -0.22 -22.71
C THR A 145 17.27 -1.06 -21.67
N TRP A 146 18.58 -0.87 -21.51
CA TRP A 146 19.34 -1.63 -20.51
C TRP A 146 18.99 -1.21 -19.09
N ILE A 147 18.59 -2.19 -18.26
CA ILE A 147 18.43 -2.08 -16.81
C ILE A 147 19.49 -2.98 -16.17
N PRO A 148 20.56 -2.44 -15.56
CA PRO A 148 21.59 -3.27 -14.96
C PRO A 148 21.06 -4.01 -13.72
N PRO A 149 21.69 -5.14 -13.32
CA PRO A 149 21.24 -5.97 -12.20
C PRO A 149 21.01 -5.22 -10.89
N GLU A 150 21.86 -4.23 -10.57
CA GLU A 150 21.74 -3.40 -9.38
C GLU A 150 20.51 -2.47 -9.38
N ASP A 151 19.96 -2.16 -10.55
CA ASP A 151 18.79 -1.30 -10.70
C ASP A 151 17.46 -2.08 -10.72
N VAL A 152 17.50 -3.41 -10.75
CA VAL A 152 16.27 -4.22 -10.86
C VAL A 152 15.31 -3.92 -9.71
N TYR A 153 15.78 -3.88 -8.47
CA TYR A 153 14.93 -3.59 -7.31
C TYR A 153 14.40 -2.15 -7.32
N PRO A 154 15.23 -1.10 -7.48
CA PRO A 154 14.76 0.27 -7.66
C PRO A 154 13.75 0.42 -8.80
N PHE A 155 14.00 -0.19 -9.96
CA PHE A 155 13.12 -0.12 -11.12
C PHE A 155 11.74 -0.72 -10.78
N LEU A 156 11.71 -1.94 -10.23
CA LEU A 156 10.45 -2.62 -9.88
C LEU A 156 9.66 -1.83 -8.84
N PHE A 157 10.33 -1.29 -7.82
CA PHE A 157 9.69 -0.44 -6.82
C PHE A 157 9.04 0.80 -7.46
N LEU A 158 9.78 1.50 -8.33
CA LEU A 158 9.29 2.70 -9.01
C LEU A 158 8.18 2.37 -10.03
N HIS A 159 8.24 1.22 -10.68
CA HIS A 159 7.18 0.71 -11.55
C HIS A 159 5.88 0.53 -10.75
N GLU A 160 5.93 -0.08 -9.56
CA GLU A 160 4.75 -0.21 -8.70
C GLU A 160 4.24 1.15 -8.19
N ILE A 161 5.13 2.11 -7.93
CA ILE A 161 4.72 3.50 -7.68
C ILE A 161 3.97 4.08 -8.88
N GLY A 162 4.39 3.77 -10.11
CA GLY A 162 3.74 4.19 -11.36
C GLY A 162 2.25 3.82 -11.45
N HIS A 163 1.83 2.77 -10.74
CA HIS A 163 0.43 2.33 -10.66
C HIS A 163 -0.41 3.07 -9.60
N THR A 164 0.22 3.89 -8.74
CA THR A 164 -0.47 4.63 -7.68
C THR A 164 -1.20 5.86 -8.23
N SER A 165 -2.22 6.33 -7.51
CA SER A 165 -2.93 7.56 -7.90
C SER A 165 -2.05 8.82 -7.76
N GLY A 166 -1.03 8.78 -6.90
CA GLY A 166 -0.09 9.88 -6.62
C GLY A 166 0.77 10.26 -7.82
N THR A 167 0.96 9.36 -8.79
CA THR A 167 1.72 9.63 -10.03
C THR A 167 0.89 10.26 -11.15
N GLY A 168 -0.41 10.50 -10.91
CA GLY A 168 -1.34 10.99 -11.93
C GLY A 168 -2.07 9.86 -12.67
N ASN A 169 -1.83 8.59 -12.32
CA ASN A 169 -2.52 7.43 -12.89
C ASN A 169 -3.95 7.23 -12.32
N ARG A 170 -4.74 8.31 -12.27
CA ARG A 170 -6.14 8.29 -11.77
C ARG A 170 -7.07 7.42 -12.62
N ASN A 171 -6.66 7.09 -13.84
CA ASN A 171 -7.42 6.28 -14.79
C ASN A 171 -7.37 4.77 -14.48
N PHE A 172 -6.31 4.28 -13.81
CA PHE A 172 -6.11 2.86 -13.49
C PHE A 172 -7.27 2.26 -12.69
N PHE A 173 -7.65 2.90 -11.58
CA PHE A 173 -8.66 2.36 -10.68
C PHE A 173 -10.09 2.63 -11.16
N ALA A 174 -10.37 3.83 -11.69
CA ALA A 174 -11.71 4.16 -12.18
C ALA A 174 -12.12 3.28 -13.36
N ALA A 175 -11.20 2.97 -14.30
CA ALA A 175 -11.49 2.12 -15.44
C ALA A 175 -11.64 0.63 -15.05
N VAL A 176 -10.74 0.10 -14.21
CA VAL A 176 -10.78 -1.31 -13.79
C VAL A 176 -11.95 -1.60 -12.84
N ILE A 177 -12.27 -0.68 -11.90
CA ILE A 177 -13.42 -0.80 -10.99
C ILE A 177 -14.74 -0.63 -11.74
N ASN A 178 -14.92 0.43 -12.57
CA ASN A 178 -16.16 0.59 -13.32
C ASN A 178 -16.43 -0.61 -14.22
N HIS A 179 -15.41 -1.17 -14.87
CA HIS A 179 -15.60 -2.34 -15.72
C HIS A 179 -15.80 -3.67 -14.97
N THR A 180 -15.15 -3.84 -13.81
CA THR A 180 -15.34 -5.07 -13.00
C THR A 180 -16.70 -5.06 -12.30
N ILE A 181 -17.20 -3.89 -11.90
CA ILE A 181 -18.54 -3.72 -11.30
C ILE A 181 -19.66 -3.81 -12.36
N SER A 182 -19.43 -3.33 -13.59
CA SER A 182 -20.47 -3.30 -14.64
C SER A 182 -20.84 -4.67 -15.26
N GLY A 183 -20.33 -5.80 -14.76
CA GLY A 183 -20.84 -7.16 -15.01
C GLY A 183 -20.74 -7.72 -16.45
N ASP A 184 -20.57 -6.88 -17.47
CA ASP A 184 -20.63 -7.29 -18.87
C ASP A 184 -19.24 -7.60 -19.46
N ARG A 185 -18.65 -8.73 -19.07
CA ARG A 185 -17.43 -9.28 -19.69
C ARG A 185 -17.72 -10.13 -20.95
N HIS A 186 -18.94 -10.07 -21.47
CA HIS A 186 -19.42 -10.96 -22.53
C HIS A 186 -19.09 -10.52 -23.96
N SER A 187 -18.73 -9.25 -24.21
CA SER A 187 -18.40 -8.80 -25.57
C SER A 187 -16.88 -8.79 -25.84
N LEU A 188 -16.48 -9.27 -27.03
CA LEU A 188 -15.09 -9.22 -27.49
C LEU A 188 -14.53 -7.79 -27.57
N SER A 189 -15.38 -6.81 -27.87
CA SER A 189 -15.00 -5.39 -27.92
C SER A 189 -14.51 -4.88 -26.56
N LYS A 190 -15.29 -5.12 -25.48
CA LYS A 190 -14.91 -4.73 -24.12
C LYS A 190 -13.62 -5.42 -23.66
N ARG A 191 -13.39 -6.67 -24.05
CA ARG A 191 -12.12 -7.38 -23.73
C ARG A 191 -10.91 -6.75 -24.43
N ARG A 192 -11.05 -6.36 -25.70
CA ARG A 192 -9.98 -5.68 -26.45
C ARG A 192 -9.67 -4.31 -25.85
N GLU A 193 -10.71 -3.56 -25.48
CA GLU A 193 -10.57 -2.28 -24.80
C GLU A 193 -9.85 -2.43 -23.45
N LEU A 194 -10.23 -3.43 -22.65
CA LEU A 194 -9.55 -3.75 -21.39
C LEU A 194 -8.08 -4.12 -21.58
N PHE A 195 -7.77 -4.93 -22.60
CA PHE A 195 -6.39 -5.27 -22.92
C PHE A 195 -5.58 -4.03 -23.33
N ARG A 196 -6.16 -3.16 -24.15
CA ARG A 196 -5.53 -1.90 -24.56
C ARG A 196 -5.27 -0.99 -23.37
N LEU A 197 -6.27 -0.77 -22.52
CA LEU A 197 -6.14 0.03 -21.30
C LEU A 197 -5.05 -0.54 -20.40
N LYS A 198 -5.05 -1.85 -20.17
CA LYS A 198 -3.99 -2.50 -19.38
C LYS A 198 -2.61 -2.22 -19.98
N SER A 199 -2.44 -2.35 -21.30
CA SER A 199 -1.16 -2.04 -21.96
C SER A 199 -0.75 -0.58 -21.75
N GLU A 200 -1.67 0.38 -21.94
CA GLU A 200 -1.39 1.81 -21.75
C GLU A 200 -0.94 2.14 -20.32
N ILE A 201 -1.49 1.42 -19.34
CA ILE A 201 -1.15 1.54 -17.92
C ILE A 201 0.26 1.01 -17.65
N GLU A 202 0.58 -0.21 -18.10
CA GLU A 202 1.92 -0.78 -17.94
C GLU A 202 2.97 0.12 -18.62
N ASP A 203 2.69 0.58 -19.85
CA ASP A 203 3.55 1.51 -20.58
C ASP A 203 3.76 2.84 -19.83
N PHE A 204 2.73 3.31 -19.11
CA PHE A 204 2.87 4.48 -18.24
C PHE A 204 3.78 4.19 -17.05
N ALA A 205 3.54 3.08 -16.34
CA ALA A 205 4.34 2.68 -15.18
C ALA A 205 5.81 2.46 -15.55
N ASP A 206 6.09 1.85 -16.70
CA ASP A 206 7.45 1.65 -17.21
C ASP A 206 8.15 2.96 -17.53
N ARG A 207 7.50 3.88 -18.25
CA ARG A 207 8.09 5.22 -18.53
C ARG A 207 8.33 6.01 -17.26
N PHE A 208 7.38 5.97 -16.33
CA PHE A 208 7.53 6.59 -15.02
C PHE A 208 8.75 6.03 -14.28
N ALA A 209 8.87 4.70 -14.22
CA ALA A 209 9.97 4.02 -13.56
C ALA A 209 11.32 4.37 -14.18
N LEU A 210 11.44 4.39 -15.51
CA LEU A 210 12.67 4.77 -16.21
C LEU A 210 13.08 6.21 -15.91
N GLN A 211 12.11 7.13 -15.93
CA GLN A 211 12.36 8.54 -15.64
C GLN A 211 12.80 8.75 -14.19
N GLU A 212 12.10 8.13 -13.24
CA GLU A 212 12.42 8.23 -11.82
C GLU A 212 13.69 7.48 -11.46
N LEU A 213 14.04 6.38 -12.13
CA LEU A 213 15.28 5.65 -11.91
C LEU A 213 16.49 6.52 -12.28
N LYS A 214 16.39 7.32 -13.34
CA LYS A 214 17.43 8.30 -13.68
C LYS A 214 17.60 9.34 -12.56
N ARG A 215 16.50 9.89 -12.05
CA ARG A 215 16.51 10.82 -10.90
C ARG A 215 17.06 10.15 -9.65
N TRP A 216 16.69 8.90 -9.42
CA TRP A 216 17.21 8.09 -8.33
C TRP A 216 18.74 8.03 -8.42
N LYS A 217 19.34 7.80 -9.59
CA LYS A 217 20.82 7.81 -9.72
C LYS A 217 21.44 9.19 -9.52
N ASP A 218 20.80 10.23 -10.02
CA ASP A 218 21.33 11.61 -10.03
C ASP A 218 21.10 12.37 -8.69
N ASN A 219 20.58 11.70 -7.65
CA ASN A 219 20.16 12.24 -6.34
C ASN A 219 19.05 13.31 -6.39
N PRO A 220 17.76 12.92 -6.31
CA PRO A 220 16.97 13.53 -5.25
C PRO A 220 15.79 12.66 -4.75
N PRO A 221 15.81 12.31 -3.46
CA PRO A 221 14.78 12.92 -2.62
C PRO A 221 15.33 13.66 -1.38
N SER A 222 14.83 14.88 -1.17
CA SER A 222 14.51 15.45 0.16
C SER A 222 13.32 16.40 0.01
N ILE A 223 12.19 16.08 0.66
CA ILE A 223 11.07 17.03 0.93
C ILE A 223 10.51 16.74 2.33
N LEU A 224 11.41 16.57 3.30
CA LEU A 224 11.04 16.73 4.71
C LEU A 224 11.77 17.98 5.18
N PRO A 225 11.10 18.92 5.90
CA PRO A 225 11.84 19.96 6.59
C PRO A 225 12.90 19.29 7.48
N PRO A 226 14.06 19.95 7.73
CA PRO A 226 14.97 19.46 8.74
C PRO A 226 14.14 19.20 10.00
N LEU A 227 14.27 18.01 10.57
CA LEU A 227 13.74 17.71 11.90
C LEU A 227 14.36 18.76 12.82
N HIS A 228 13.64 19.86 13.05
CA HIS A 228 14.02 20.83 14.05
C HIS A 228 14.12 20.04 15.33
N GLY A 229 15.34 19.98 15.85
CA GLY A 229 15.63 19.30 17.09
C GLY A 229 14.58 19.71 18.12
N HIS A 230 14.04 18.72 18.80
CA HIS A 230 13.52 18.97 20.13
C HIS A 230 14.70 19.46 20.97
N SER A 231 14.90 20.78 20.94
CA SER A 231 15.58 21.50 21.98
C SER A 231 14.77 21.24 23.23
N HIS A 232 15.28 20.35 24.08
CA HIS A 232 14.91 20.31 25.48
C HIS A 232 15.10 21.70 26.06
N ILE A 233 13.99 22.39 26.35
CA ILE A 233 13.83 23.30 27.49
C ILE A 233 12.42 23.10 28.00
#